data_AF-A0A085LXN3-F1
#
_entry.id   AF-A0A085LXN3-F1
#
_cell.length_a   1.000
_cell.length_b   1.000
_cell.length_c   1.000
_cell.angle_alpha   90.00
_cell.angle_beta   90.00
_cell.angle_gamma   90.00
#
_symmetry.space_group_name_H-M   'P 1'
#
loop_
_entity.id
_entity.type
_entity.pdbx_description
1 polymer ?
#
loop_
_entity_poly.entity_id
_entity_poly.type
_entity_poly.pdbx_seq_one_letter_code
_entity_poly.pdbx_strand_id
1 'polypeptide(L)'
;MSAEDGIDRLLAAMAHQQQQQQMWEALSLLISSRAQAEGSSVPSFPAFDKTKERWTTYLGRLEQHFEANRVTDSTQKRAYLLSWISSESFELMQKLFGKEALRQQPYECLVTALTDH
;
A
#
# COMPACT_ATOMS: atom_id res chain seq x y z
N MET A 1 -7.09 55.15 -31.74
CA MET A 1 -6.91 53.97 -30.87
C MET A 1 -5.86 54.36 -29.87
N SER A 2 -6.27 54.67 -28.64
CA SER A 2 -5.40 55.26 -27.62
C SER A 2 -4.54 54.19 -26.95
N ALA A 3 -3.34 54.56 -26.52
CA ALA A 3 -2.40 53.66 -25.85
C ALA A 3 -2.98 53.04 -24.56
N GLU A 4 -3.94 53.71 -23.92
CA GLU A 4 -4.66 53.24 -22.73
C GLU A 4 -5.47 51.97 -23.01
N ASP A 5 -6.18 51.88 -24.15
CA ASP A 5 -6.96 50.69 -24.53
C ASP A 5 -6.07 49.43 -24.71
N GLY A 6 -4.80 49.64 -25.06
CA GLY A 6 -3.81 48.57 -25.22
C GLY A 6 -3.32 48.02 -23.88
N ILE A 7 -3.17 48.89 -22.88
CA ILE A 7 -2.70 48.53 -21.54
C ILE A 7 -3.79 47.77 -20.78
N ASP A 8 -5.05 48.22 -20.87
CA ASP A 8 -6.18 47.55 -20.23
C ASP A 8 -6.42 46.13 -20.78
N ARG A 9 -6.26 45.95 -22.09
CA ARG A 9 -6.33 44.62 -22.72
C ARG A 9 -5.19 43.71 -22.28
N LEU A 10 -3.98 44.26 -22.11
CA LEU A 10 -2.82 43.50 -21.63
C LEU A 10 -3.04 43.03 -20.18
N LEU A 11 -3.51 43.92 -19.31
CA LEU A 11 -3.84 43.60 -17.91
C LEU A 11 -4.90 42.51 -17.81
N ALA A 12 -5.96 42.58 -18.62
CA ALA A 12 -7.01 41.56 -18.66
C ALA A 12 -6.46 40.19 -19.13
N ALA A 13 -5.58 40.18 -20.13
CA ALA A 13 -4.94 38.96 -20.62
C ALA A 13 -4.01 38.34 -19.56
N MET A 14 -3.24 39.16 -18.85
CA MET A 14 -2.36 38.71 -17.77
C MET A 14 -3.15 38.14 -16.59
N ALA A 15 -4.25 38.79 -16.20
CA ALA A 15 -5.14 38.29 -15.15
C ALA A 15 -5.76 36.93 -15.52
N HIS A 16 -6.19 36.77 -16.78
CA HIS A 16 -6.72 35.51 -17.28
C HIS A 16 -5.65 34.40 -17.27
N GLN A 17 -4.43 34.71 -17.70
CA GLN A 17 -3.31 33.75 -17.69
C GLN A 17 -2.94 33.33 -16.25
N GLN A 18 -2.92 34.26 -15.31
CA GLN A 18 -2.66 33.98 -13.90
C GLN A 18 -3.73 33.07 -13.32
N GLN A 19 -5.01 33.33 -13.60
CA GLN A 19 -6.11 32.48 -13.16
C GLN A 19 -6.00 31.05 -13.70
N GLN A 20 -5.61 30.88 -14.98
CA GLN A 20 -5.40 29.56 -15.58
C GLN A 20 -4.25 28.80 -14.90
N GLN A 21 -3.14 29.48 -14.59
CA GLN A 21 -2.02 28.87 -13.87
C GLN A 21 -2.41 28.42 -12.47
N GLN A 22 -3.12 29.28 -11.72
CA GLN A 22 -3.60 28.93 -10.38
C GLN A 22 -4.56 27.74 -10.39
N MET A 23 -5.45 27.67 -11.39
CA MET A 23 -6.35 26.53 -11.54
C MET A 23 -5.58 25.24 -11.88
N TRP A 24 -4.54 25.32 -12.71
CA TRP A 24 -3.71 24.16 -13.03
C TRP A 24 -2.91 23.66 -11.83
N GLU A 25 -2.34 24.55 -11.03
CA GLU A 25 -1.65 24.21 -9.79
C GLU A 25 -2.58 23.53 -8.78
N ALA A 26 -3.81 24.05 -8.63
CA ALA A 26 -4.82 23.43 -7.77
C ALA A 26 -5.19 22.01 -8.23
N LEU A 27 -5.36 21.80 -9.55
CA LEU A 27 -5.61 20.47 -10.11
C LEU A 27 -4.44 19.52 -9.88
N SER A 28 -3.20 20.00 -10.07
CA SER A 28 -1.98 19.23 -9.80
C SER A 28 -1.91 18.78 -8.34
N LEU A 29 -2.15 19.70 -7.39
CA LEU A 29 -2.17 19.41 -5.96
C LEU A 29 -3.26 18.37 -5.59
N LEU A 30 -4.44 18.44 -6.20
CA LEU A 30 -5.50 17.46 -5.97
C LEU A 30 -5.13 16.07 -6.49
N ILE A 31 -4.49 15.98 -7.66
CA ILE A 31 -4.02 14.70 -8.22
C ILE A 31 -2.89 14.12 -7.36
N SER A 32 -1.90 14.94 -6.97
CA SER A 32 -0.78 14.50 -6.13
C SER A 32 -1.22 14.10 -4.72
N SER A 33 -2.15 14.83 -4.10
CA SER A 33 -2.68 14.46 -2.78
C SER A 33 -3.52 13.18 -2.82
N ARG A 34 -4.27 12.93 -3.91
CA ARG A 34 -5.03 11.69 -4.08
C ARG A 34 -4.12 10.47 -4.22
N ALA A 35 -2.96 10.61 -4.85
CA ALA A 35 -1.94 9.57 -4.91
C ALA A 35 -1.33 9.25 -3.52
N GLN A 36 -1.32 10.21 -2.59
CA GLN A 36 -0.81 10.02 -1.22
C GLN A 36 -1.87 9.50 -0.24
N ALA A 37 -3.15 9.49 -0.62
CA ALA A 37 -4.25 9.01 0.22
C ALA A 37 -4.39 7.47 0.24
N GLU A 38 -3.56 6.72 -0.49
CA GLU A 38 -3.58 5.25 -0.48
C GLU A 38 -2.77 4.65 0.70
N GLY A 39 -2.87 5.29 1.87
CA GLY A 39 -2.62 4.64 3.16
C GLY A 39 -3.85 3.86 3.60
N SER A 40 -4.51 3.09 2.72
CA SER A 40 -5.60 2.22 3.15
C SER A 40 -4.98 1.12 4.00
N SER A 41 -5.21 1.17 5.31
CA SER A 41 -4.83 0.07 6.19
C SER A 41 -5.49 -1.20 5.68
N VAL A 42 -4.69 -2.18 5.27
CA VAL A 42 -5.20 -3.48 4.83
C VAL A 42 -6.09 -4.04 5.96
N PRO A 43 -7.36 -4.41 5.67
CA PRO A 43 -8.26 -4.95 6.68
C PRO A 43 -7.65 -6.19 7.35
N SER A 44 -8.02 -6.42 8.61
CA SER A 44 -7.64 -7.63 9.33
C SER A 44 -8.08 -8.87 8.55
N PHE A 45 -7.22 -9.88 8.53
CA PHE A 45 -7.48 -11.16 7.89
C PHE A 45 -7.62 -12.24 8.98
N PRO A 46 -8.56 -13.19 8.85
CA PRO A 46 -8.73 -14.25 9.83
C PRO A 46 -7.47 -15.10 9.96
N ALA A 47 -7.05 -15.39 11.20
CA ALA A 47 -5.89 -16.21 11.46
C ALA A 47 -6.07 -17.66 11.02
N PHE A 48 -4.96 -18.33 10.71
CA PHE A 48 -4.97 -19.76 10.38
C PHE A 48 -5.48 -20.60 11.55
N ASP A 49 -6.49 -21.42 11.26
CA ASP A 49 -7.07 -22.38 12.21
C ASP A 49 -7.02 -23.79 11.61
N LYS A 50 -6.09 -24.61 12.10
CA LYS A 50 -5.88 -26.00 11.66
C LYS A 50 -7.11 -26.90 11.86
N THR A 51 -8.08 -26.49 12.70
CA THR A 51 -9.33 -27.24 12.91
C THR A 51 -10.39 -26.91 11.85
N LYS A 52 -10.23 -25.79 11.12
CA LYS A 52 -11.22 -25.29 10.15
C LYS A 52 -10.76 -25.36 8.71
N GLU A 53 -9.47 -25.18 8.45
CA GLU A 53 -8.94 -25.18 7.08
C GLU A 53 -7.55 -25.81 6.98
N ARG A 54 -7.21 -26.28 5.77
CA ARG A 54 -5.86 -26.74 5.45
C ARG A 54 -4.94 -25.53 5.22
N TRP A 55 -3.66 -25.67 5.55
CA TRP A 55 -2.66 -24.62 5.35
C TRP A 55 -2.64 -24.05 3.92
N THR A 56 -2.68 -24.91 2.89
CA THR A 56 -2.74 -24.48 1.49
C THR A 56 -3.99 -23.69 1.13
N THR A 57 -5.11 -23.96 1.82
CA THR A 57 -6.36 -23.20 1.63
C THR A 57 -6.26 -21.81 2.27
N TYR A 58 -5.66 -21.73 3.46
CA TYR A 58 -5.35 -20.46 4.13
C TYR A 58 -4.44 -19.58 3.27
N LEU A 59 -3.33 -20.14 2.75
CA LEU A 59 -2.41 -19.42 1.87
C LEU A 59 -3.11 -18.91 0.61
N GLY A 60 -3.97 -19.73 -0.01
CA GLY A 60 -4.74 -19.29 -1.18
C GLY A 60 -5.64 -18.09 -0.88
N ARG A 61 -6.37 -18.10 0.24
CA ARG A 61 -7.17 -16.94 0.69
C ARG A 61 -6.30 -15.74 1.00
N LEU A 62 -5.14 -15.95 1.61
CA LEU A 62 -4.21 -14.89 1.99
C LEU A 62 -3.64 -14.18 0.75
N GLU A 63 -3.24 -14.92 -0.28
CA GLU A 63 -2.78 -14.33 -1.55
C GLU A 63 -3.86 -13.51 -2.24
N GLN A 64 -5.11 -14.00 -2.25
CA GLN A 64 -6.23 -13.22 -2.80
C GLN A 64 -6.50 -11.95 -1.98
N HIS A 65 -6.32 -12.00 -0.66
CA HIS A 65 -6.44 -10.82 0.20
C HIS A 65 -5.32 -9.81 -0.09
N PHE A 66 -4.10 -10.26 -0.32
CA PHE A 66 -3.01 -9.37 -0.75
C PHE A 66 -3.32 -8.71 -2.09
N GLU A 67 -3.75 -9.49 -3.07
CA GLU A 67 -4.12 -8.97 -4.40
C GLU A 67 -5.24 -7.92 -4.31
N ALA A 68 -6.33 -8.24 -3.60
CA ALA A 68 -7.47 -7.35 -3.44
C ALA A 68 -7.11 -6.02 -2.74
N ASN A 69 -6.09 -6.05 -1.87
CA ASN A 69 -5.62 -4.88 -1.13
C ASN A 69 -4.31 -4.29 -1.68
N ARG A 70 -3.89 -4.68 -2.89
CA ARG A 70 -2.68 -4.18 -3.58
C ARG A 70 -1.40 -4.34 -2.77
N VAL A 71 -1.31 -5.38 -1.94
CA VAL A 71 -0.09 -5.74 -1.20
C VAL A 71 0.85 -6.48 -2.13
N THR A 72 1.69 -5.73 -2.84
CA THR A 72 2.62 -6.26 -3.84
C THR A 72 4.03 -6.44 -3.30
N ASP A 73 4.42 -5.64 -2.30
CA ASP A 73 5.76 -5.65 -1.74
C ASP A 73 6.00 -6.86 -0.83
N SER A 74 7.14 -7.55 -1.01
CA SER A 74 7.48 -8.76 -0.25
C SER A 74 7.66 -8.49 1.24
N THR A 75 8.22 -7.33 1.62
CA THR A 75 8.35 -6.91 3.02
C THR A 75 6.98 -6.70 3.65
N GLN A 76 6.04 -6.14 2.91
CA GLN A 76 4.67 -5.92 3.35
C GLN A 76 3.89 -7.24 3.48
N LYS A 77 3.98 -8.14 2.48
CA LYS A 77 3.40 -9.50 2.55
C LYS A 77 3.91 -10.27 3.76
N ARG A 78 5.23 -10.25 4.02
CA ARG A 78 5.84 -10.82 5.23
C ARG A 78 5.22 -10.24 6.49
N ALA A 79 5.17 -8.92 6.60
CA ALA A 79 4.70 -8.26 7.82
C ALA A 79 3.26 -8.68 8.14
N TYR A 80 2.40 -8.77 7.12
CA TYR A 80 1.03 -9.25 7.28
C TYR A 80 0.96 -10.73 7.60
N LEU A 81 1.71 -11.60 6.92
CA LEU A 81 1.76 -13.02 7.23
C LEU A 81 2.11 -13.24 8.71
N LEU A 82 3.19 -12.61 9.18
CA LEU A 82 3.65 -12.72 10.56
C LEU A 82 2.67 -12.13 11.58
N SER A 83 1.80 -11.20 11.16
CA SER A 83 0.76 -10.62 11.99
C SER A 83 -0.50 -11.50 12.07
N TRP A 84 -0.82 -12.24 11.00
CA TRP A 84 -2.08 -12.97 10.89
C TRP A 84 -1.94 -14.48 11.14
N ILE A 85 -0.74 -15.05 11.10
CA ILE A 85 -0.55 -16.41 11.61
C ILE A 85 -0.84 -16.46 13.12
N SER A 86 -1.21 -17.65 13.61
CA SER A 86 -1.46 -17.86 15.02
C SER A 86 -0.19 -17.63 15.86
N SER A 87 -0.35 -17.36 17.16
CA SER A 87 0.78 -17.23 18.08
C SER A 87 1.66 -18.49 18.10
N GLU A 88 1.06 -19.69 18.01
CA GLU A 88 1.77 -20.97 17.92
C GLU A 88 2.69 -21.01 16.68
N SER A 89 2.16 -20.64 15.51
CA SER A 89 2.93 -20.57 14.28
C SER A 89 4.01 -19.49 14.34
N PHE A 90 3.72 -18.32 14.93
CA PHE A 90 4.70 -17.26 15.07
C PHE A 90 5.87 -17.66 15.99
N GLU A 91 5.60 -18.35 17.09
CA GLU A 91 6.64 -18.91 17.97
C GLU A 91 7.50 -19.98 17.28
N LEU A 92 6.88 -20.85 16.46
CA LEU A 92 7.62 -21.81 15.64
C LEU A 92 8.59 -21.08 14.70
N MET A 93 8.12 -20.03 14.02
CA MET A 93 8.96 -19.23 13.13
C MET A 93 10.13 -18.56 13.87
N GLN A 94 9.90 -18.07 15.09
CA GLN A 94 10.99 -17.54 15.92
C GLN A 94 12.02 -18.61 16.29
N LYS A 95 11.62 -19.86 16.48
CA LYS A 95 12.54 -20.98 16.77
C LYS A 95 13.34 -21.39 15.53
N LEU A 96 12.71 -21.38 14.35
CA LEU A 96 13.37 -21.79 13.09
C LEU A 96 14.40 -20.78 12.60
N PHE A 97 14.06 -19.48 12.65
CA PHE A 97 14.91 -18.43 12.06
C PHE A 97 15.67 -17.60 13.10
N GLY A 98 15.25 -17.61 14.36
CA GLY A 98 15.71 -16.66 15.37
C GLY A 98 14.96 -15.32 15.28
N LYS A 99 14.75 -14.67 16.43
CA LYS A 99 13.88 -13.48 16.56
C LYS A 99 14.25 -12.32 15.63
N GLU A 100 15.54 -12.02 15.52
CA GLU A 100 16.01 -10.85 14.77
C GLU A 100 16.07 -11.12 13.26
N ALA A 101 16.48 -12.33 12.87
CA ALA A 101 16.58 -12.73 11.48
C ALA A 101 15.21 -13.05 10.85
N LEU A 102 14.20 -13.41 11.66
CA LEU A 102 12.83 -13.67 11.20
C LEU A 102 12.26 -12.47 10.43
N ARG A 103 12.49 -11.25 10.91
CA ARG A 103 12.01 -10.01 10.29
C ARG A 103 12.69 -9.68 8.96
N GLN A 104 13.80 -10.35 8.64
CA GLN A 104 14.57 -10.13 7.42
C GLN A 104 14.35 -11.23 6.39
N GLN A 105 13.67 -12.32 6.74
CA GLN A 105 13.40 -13.39 5.80
C GLN A 105 12.50 -12.92 4.65
N PRO A 106 12.71 -13.39 3.42
CA PRO A 106 11.74 -13.22 2.34
C PRO A 106 10.41 -13.91 2.66
N TYR A 107 9.30 -13.36 2.16
CA TYR A 107 7.97 -13.95 2.32
C TYR A 107 7.93 -15.44 1.91
N GLU A 108 8.50 -15.77 0.76
CA GLU A 108 8.50 -17.16 0.24
C GLU A 108 9.22 -18.13 1.18
N CYS A 109 10.33 -17.73 1.78
CA CYS A 109 11.04 -18.57 2.76
C CYS A 109 10.19 -18.87 3.99
N LEU A 110 9.36 -17.91 4.41
CA LEU A 110 8.46 -18.09 5.54
C LEU A 110 7.32 -19.05 5.19
N VAL A 111 6.78 -18.92 3.99
CA VAL A 111 5.72 -19.80 3.47
C VAL A 111 6.23 -21.23 3.34
N THR A 112 7.43 -21.45 2.78
CA THR A 112 8.04 -22.77 2.69
C THR A 112 8.22 -23.40 4.07
N ALA A 113 8.82 -22.66 5.02
CA ALA A 113 9.03 -23.18 6.37
C ALA A 113 7.72 -23.57 7.09
N LEU A 114 6.65 -22.77 6.95
CA LEU A 114 5.34 -23.12 7.51
C LEU A 114 4.62 -24.24 6.77
N THR A 115 5.03 -24.55 5.54
CA THR A 115 4.46 -25.65 4.75
C THR A 115 5.13 -26.98 5.09
N ASP A 116 6.41 -26.94 5.47
CA ASP A 116 7.21 -28.13 5.79
C ASP A 116 7.01 -28.64 7.23
N HIS A 117 6.34 -27.86 8.09
CA HIS A 117 6.10 -28.15 9.51
C HIS A 117 4.62 -28.25 9.86
#